data_AF-A0AAV5DJR7-F1
#
_entry.id   AF-A0AAV5DJR7-F1
#
_cell.length_a   1.000
_cell.length_b   1.000
_cell.length_c   1.000
_cell.angle_alpha   90.00
_cell.angle_beta   90.00
_cell.angle_gamma   90.00
#
_symmetry.space_group_name_H-M   'P 1'
#
loop_
_entity.id
_entity.type
_entity.pdbx_description
1 polymer ?
#
loop_
_entity_poly.entity_id
_entity_poly.type
_entity_poly.pdbx_seq_one_letter_code
_entity_poly.pdbx_strand_id
1 'polypeptide(L)'
;MTRPPVGAGHHVLAVLHRLPSSTGAARCRPARLHRTPQRGGRVSNLHLPEQGSARAHPIAIGQTATAPRPVPAPYLYPPIRLEAPPGHHHGRIHTHTDTPALPASLSLLSLALPADPAMVATAAAAAGRAALLLLLVLALADLRVSAAADCNFPAVFNFGDSNSDTGGLSATFGAAPPPNGRTFFGVPSGRYCDGRLVIDFIAESLGIPYLSAYLNSIGTNFSHGANFATAGSSIRRQNTSLFLSGFSPISLDVQSWEFDQFMNRSQFIYNNKGGVYRQLLPKGEYFSKALYTFDIGQNDITSSYFVNQSTEEVEAIIPDLMERLTSVIESVLWHGGKYFWIHNTGPLGCLPYALMHRPDLAAPMDDAGCSVKYNKVAQLFNLRLKETVASLRKKHPDAAFTYVDVYTAKYRLISQAKKLGFDDPLLTCCGHGGRYNFDLNIGCGGKAQVNGTWVVVGACDDPSKRVSWDGVHFTEAANKFVFDQIVAGALSDPPMAPREACHSRGVQ
;
A
#
# COMPACT_ATOMS: atom_id res chain seq x y z
N MET A 1 -42.50 -55.55 -43.93
CA MET A 1 -42.79 -56.36 -42.72
C MET A 1 -42.54 -55.50 -41.48
N THR A 2 -43.24 -55.81 -40.38
CA THR A 2 -42.89 -55.54 -38.96
C THR A 2 -42.63 -54.11 -38.43
N ARG A 3 -43.60 -53.72 -37.59
CA ARG A 3 -43.82 -52.62 -36.62
C ARG A 3 -42.82 -52.56 -35.40
N PRO A 4 -42.96 -51.62 -34.40
CA PRO A 4 -41.83 -50.77 -33.97
C PRO A 4 -41.45 -50.81 -32.43
N PRO A 5 -41.51 -49.75 -31.57
CA PRO A 5 -40.35 -49.32 -30.75
C PRO A 5 -40.52 -49.31 -29.20
N VAL A 6 -39.40 -49.22 -28.45
CA VAL A 6 -39.28 -49.08 -26.96
C VAL A 6 -37.90 -48.41 -26.64
N GLY A 7 -37.60 -47.64 -25.58
CA GLY A 7 -38.35 -47.12 -24.42
C GLY A 7 -37.44 -46.31 -23.43
N ALA A 8 -38.00 -45.85 -22.30
CA ALA A 8 -37.38 -45.03 -21.21
C ALA A 8 -36.18 -45.70 -20.47
N GLY A 9 -35.41 -45.11 -19.53
CA GLY A 9 -35.43 -43.85 -18.74
C GLY A 9 -35.18 -44.11 -17.22
N HIS A 10 -34.80 -43.08 -16.42
CA HIS A 10 -34.44 -43.10 -14.96
C HIS A 10 -32.97 -43.44 -14.61
N HIS A 11 -32.31 -43.00 -13.50
CA HIS A 11 -32.56 -42.08 -12.35
C HIS A 11 -31.20 -41.42 -11.95
N VAL A 12 -31.07 -40.30 -11.23
CA VAL A 12 -31.03 -40.11 -9.75
C VAL A 12 -31.01 -38.58 -9.50
N LEU A 13 -32.08 -37.97 -8.99
CA LEU A 13 -32.38 -37.63 -7.58
C LEU A 13 -31.82 -36.27 -7.11
N ALA A 14 -32.69 -35.25 -7.10
CA ALA A 14 -32.47 -33.97 -6.42
C ALA A 14 -33.55 -33.79 -5.34
N VAL A 15 -33.15 -33.43 -4.11
CA VAL A 15 -34.07 -33.27 -2.98
C VAL A 15 -34.36 -31.79 -2.75
N LEU A 16 -35.60 -31.39 -3.03
CA LEU A 16 -36.18 -30.11 -2.63
C LEU A 16 -37.12 -30.33 -1.44
N HIS A 17 -36.88 -29.66 -0.32
CA HIS A 17 -37.87 -29.52 0.75
C HIS A 17 -38.43 -28.10 0.78
N ARG A 18 -39.77 -27.99 0.67
CA ARG A 18 -40.52 -26.76 0.86
C ARG A 18 -40.71 -26.48 2.36
N LEU A 19 -40.64 -25.20 2.74
CA LEU A 19 -41.17 -24.70 4.01
C LEU A 19 -42.59 -24.14 3.81
N PRO A 20 -43.52 -24.33 4.75
CA PRO A 20 -44.75 -23.56 4.83
C PRO A 20 -44.58 -22.29 5.69
N SER A 21 -45.35 -21.27 5.37
CA SER A 21 -45.39 -19.96 6.04
C SER A 21 -46.28 -19.94 7.28
N SER A 22 -45.89 -19.22 8.35
CA SER A 22 -46.82 -18.39 9.12
C SER A 22 -46.13 -17.34 10.00
N THR A 23 -46.90 -16.32 10.34
CA THR A 23 -46.57 -15.08 11.07
C THR A 23 -46.21 -15.28 12.54
N GLY A 24 -45.30 -14.44 13.08
CA GLY A 24 -45.14 -14.28 14.53
C GLY A 24 -44.00 -13.35 14.93
N ALA A 25 -44.31 -12.14 15.42
CA ALA A 25 -43.30 -11.24 15.97
C ALA A 25 -42.93 -11.62 17.41
N ALA A 26 -41.63 -11.72 17.72
CA ALA A 26 -41.14 -11.88 19.09
C ALA A 26 -39.90 -10.99 19.34
N ARG A 27 -39.91 -10.26 20.47
CA ARG A 27 -38.84 -9.34 20.87
C ARG A 27 -37.77 -10.09 21.66
N CYS A 28 -36.49 -9.92 21.33
CA CYS A 28 -35.40 -10.37 22.19
C CYS A 28 -35.25 -9.45 23.41
N ARG A 29 -35.16 -10.04 24.62
CA ARG A 29 -34.65 -9.42 25.85
C ARG A 29 -33.73 -10.41 26.58
N PRO A 30 -32.73 -9.94 27.34
CA PRO A 30 -31.63 -10.76 27.82
C PRO A 30 -31.97 -11.55 29.09
N ALA A 31 -31.34 -12.73 29.25
CA ALA A 31 -31.46 -13.56 30.44
C ALA A 31 -30.59 -13.04 31.60
N ARG A 32 -31.12 -13.08 32.83
CA ARG A 32 -30.37 -12.86 34.08
C ARG A 32 -29.97 -14.18 34.73
N LEU A 33 -28.86 -14.17 35.46
CA LEU A 33 -28.48 -15.26 36.37
C LEU A 33 -29.49 -15.40 37.52
N HIS A 34 -29.68 -16.65 37.98
CA HIS A 34 -30.18 -16.95 39.32
C HIS A 34 -29.27 -17.99 40.01
N ARG A 35 -29.22 -17.92 41.35
CA ARG A 35 -28.33 -18.68 42.24
C ARG A 35 -29.13 -19.64 43.12
N THR A 36 -28.45 -20.72 43.57
CA THR A 36 -28.69 -21.50 44.84
C THR A 36 -30.00 -22.30 44.98
N PRO A 37 -30.14 -23.27 45.93
CA PRO A 37 -29.23 -23.67 47.03
C PRO A 37 -28.90 -25.20 47.17
N GLN A 38 -28.16 -25.56 48.24
CA GLN A 38 -27.62 -26.88 48.57
C GLN A 38 -28.60 -27.90 49.22
N ARG A 39 -28.29 -29.20 49.04
CA ARG A 39 -28.31 -30.33 50.03
C ARG A 39 -27.75 -31.60 49.32
N GLY A 40 -27.11 -32.60 49.95
CA GLY A 40 -26.55 -32.70 51.31
C GLY A 40 -26.64 -34.12 51.93
N GLY A 41 -25.61 -34.98 51.81
CA GLY A 41 -25.67 -36.36 52.32
C GLY A 41 -24.38 -37.21 52.31
N ARG A 42 -23.92 -37.57 53.53
CA ARG A 42 -23.12 -38.72 54.03
C ARG A 42 -21.93 -39.32 53.26
N VAL A 43 -20.87 -39.57 54.03
CA VAL A 43 -19.65 -40.34 53.73
C VAL A 43 -19.74 -41.74 54.36
N SER A 44 -19.03 -42.73 53.82
CA SER A 44 -18.67 -43.99 54.50
C SER A 44 -17.17 -44.29 54.32
N ASN A 45 -16.58 -44.94 55.32
CA ASN A 45 -15.12 -45.06 55.52
C ASN A 45 -14.43 -46.18 54.72
N LEU A 46 -13.11 -46.04 54.50
CA LEU A 46 -12.16 -47.14 54.72
C LEU A 46 -10.72 -46.66 55.02
N HIS A 47 -9.95 -47.54 55.67
CA HIS A 47 -8.62 -47.39 56.28
C HIS A 47 -7.61 -48.33 55.58
N LEU A 48 -6.27 -48.26 55.68
CA LEU A 48 -5.21 -47.49 56.39
C LEU A 48 -3.89 -47.79 55.57
N PRO A 49 -2.62 -47.53 55.98
CA PRO A 49 -2.01 -46.56 56.92
C PRO A 49 -0.81 -45.75 56.35
N GLU A 50 -0.30 -44.83 57.20
CA GLU A 50 1.07 -44.28 57.40
C GLU A 50 2.27 -44.77 56.53
N GLN A 51 3.30 -43.97 56.19
CA GLN A 51 4.26 -43.29 57.10
C GLN A 51 5.10 -42.20 56.37
N GLY A 52 5.84 -41.36 57.14
CA GLY A 52 7.06 -40.69 56.66
C GLY A 52 7.14 -39.17 56.91
N SER A 53 7.85 -38.76 57.97
CA SER A 53 8.12 -37.35 58.30
C SER A 53 9.54 -36.93 57.91
N ALA A 54 9.71 -35.78 57.25
CA ALA A 54 10.95 -34.99 57.33
C ALA A 54 10.70 -33.49 57.03
N ARG A 55 11.31 -32.61 57.85
CA ARG A 55 11.43 -31.16 57.56
C ARG A 55 12.71 -30.89 56.78
N ALA A 56 12.69 -29.92 55.86
CA ALA A 56 13.89 -29.22 55.40
C ALA A 56 13.56 -27.74 55.11
N HIS A 57 14.48 -26.84 55.47
CA HIS A 57 14.37 -25.40 55.21
C HIS A 57 14.81 -25.04 53.78
N PRO A 58 14.39 -23.87 53.25
CA PRO A 58 14.59 -23.54 51.83
C PRO A 58 16.03 -23.13 51.52
N ILE A 59 16.55 -23.56 50.37
CA ILE A 59 17.73 -22.98 49.73
C ILE A 59 17.25 -22.02 48.64
N ALA A 60 17.64 -20.75 48.77
CA ALA A 60 17.36 -19.75 47.76
C ALA A 60 18.40 -19.85 46.62
N ILE A 61 17.92 -19.94 45.37
CA ILE A 61 18.71 -19.61 44.18
C ILE A 61 17.92 -18.55 43.42
N GLY A 62 18.41 -17.31 43.45
CA GLY A 62 17.77 -16.20 42.76
C GLY A 62 18.14 -16.19 41.28
N GLN A 63 17.12 -16.24 40.42
CA GLN A 63 17.21 -15.70 39.06
C GLN A 63 15.99 -14.84 38.81
N THR A 64 16.21 -13.53 38.81
CA THR A 64 15.19 -12.52 38.46
C THR A 64 14.96 -12.52 36.96
N ALA A 65 14.02 -13.33 36.49
CA ALA A 65 13.44 -13.19 35.16
C ALA A 65 12.56 -11.92 35.14
N THR A 66 13.13 -10.81 34.67
CA THR A 66 12.38 -9.57 34.45
C THR A 66 11.44 -9.74 33.26
N ALA A 67 10.15 -9.99 33.53
CA ALA A 67 9.13 -9.93 32.49
C ALA A 67 9.13 -8.54 31.83
N PRO A 68 9.03 -8.45 30.49
CA PRO A 68 8.92 -7.15 29.82
C PRO A 68 7.63 -6.44 30.29
N ARG A 69 7.76 -5.15 30.61
CA ARG A 69 6.60 -4.33 31.02
C ARG A 69 5.64 -4.19 29.83
N PRO A 70 4.32 -4.23 30.04
CA PRO A 70 3.36 -3.95 28.98
C PRO A 70 3.54 -2.52 28.48
N VAL A 71 3.60 -2.36 27.15
CA VAL A 71 3.56 -1.05 26.49
C VAL A 71 2.17 -0.45 26.68
N PRO A 72 2.02 0.83 27.08
CA PRO A 72 0.72 1.47 27.14
C PRO A 72 0.20 1.72 25.72
N ALA A 73 -1.03 1.30 25.44
CA ALA A 73 -1.68 1.59 24.16
C ALA A 73 -1.82 3.12 23.95
N PRO A 74 -1.77 3.61 22.69
CA PRO A 74 -2.06 5.01 22.40
C PRO A 74 -3.50 5.36 22.82
N TYR A 75 -3.63 6.37 23.68
CA TYR A 75 -4.92 6.81 24.22
C TYR A 75 -5.82 7.34 23.10
N LEU A 76 -7.07 6.85 23.06
CA LEU A 76 -8.12 7.37 22.18
C LEU A 76 -8.36 8.86 22.45
N TYR A 77 -8.36 9.65 21.38
CA TYR A 77 -8.72 11.07 21.42
C TYR A 77 -10.23 11.25 21.67
N PRO A 78 -10.66 12.30 22.40
CA PRO A 78 -12.06 12.69 22.44
C PRO A 78 -12.53 13.18 21.05
N PRO A 79 -13.83 13.06 20.72
CA PRO A 79 -14.35 13.45 19.41
C PRO A 79 -14.23 14.98 19.19
N ILE A 80 -13.66 15.37 18.06
CA ILE A 80 -13.52 16.76 17.63
C ILE A 80 -14.74 17.16 16.78
N ARG A 81 -15.29 18.35 17.07
CA ARG A 81 -16.40 18.93 16.33
C ARG A 81 -15.86 19.61 15.06
N LEU A 82 -16.28 19.15 13.88
CA LEU A 82 -15.94 19.78 12.61
C LEU A 82 -16.77 21.06 12.42
N GLU A 83 -16.12 22.20 12.28
CA GLU A 83 -16.73 23.44 11.75
C GLU A 83 -16.42 23.56 10.26
N ALA A 84 -17.38 24.06 9.48
CA ALA A 84 -17.27 24.10 8.02
C ALA A 84 -16.52 25.36 7.54
N PRO A 85 -15.64 25.26 6.52
CA PRO A 85 -14.98 26.42 5.94
C PRO A 85 -15.93 27.24 5.05
N PRO A 86 -15.83 28.59 5.04
CA PRO A 86 -16.56 29.42 4.09
C PRO A 86 -15.96 29.30 2.67
N GLY A 87 -16.82 29.29 1.66
CA GLY A 87 -16.41 29.12 0.25
C GLY A 87 -15.79 30.37 -0.37
N HIS A 88 -14.89 30.18 -1.33
CA HIS A 88 -14.28 31.27 -2.10
C HIS A 88 -14.59 31.21 -3.60
N HIS A 89 -14.64 32.39 -4.21
CA HIS A 89 -15.12 32.65 -5.57
C HIS A 89 -14.12 32.28 -6.67
N HIS A 90 -14.64 31.87 -7.83
CA HIS A 90 -13.86 31.70 -9.06
C HIS A 90 -13.36 33.05 -9.62
N GLY A 91 -12.04 33.24 -9.62
CA GLY A 91 -11.36 34.25 -10.45
C GLY A 91 -10.93 33.65 -11.79
N ARG A 92 -11.27 34.31 -12.90
CA ARG A 92 -11.00 33.86 -14.27
C ARG A 92 -9.70 34.51 -14.78
N ILE A 93 -8.70 33.72 -15.15
CA ILE A 93 -7.43 34.22 -15.72
C ILE A 93 -7.45 34.05 -17.24
N HIS A 94 -7.12 35.12 -17.97
CA HIS A 94 -6.94 35.11 -19.42
C HIS A 94 -5.51 34.67 -19.80
N THR A 95 -5.39 33.80 -20.79
CA THR A 95 -4.11 33.40 -21.38
C THR A 95 -3.76 34.31 -22.56
N HIS A 96 -2.63 35.03 -22.47
CA HIS A 96 -1.98 35.64 -23.63
C HIS A 96 -0.88 34.71 -24.16
N THR A 97 -0.82 34.55 -25.48
CA THR A 97 0.21 33.78 -26.19
C THR A 97 1.02 34.72 -27.07
N ASP A 98 2.27 34.98 -26.70
CA ASP A 98 3.21 35.73 -27.53
C ASP A 98 4.38 34.85 -27.95
N THR A 99 4.60 34.75 -29.27
CA THR A 99 5.73 34.06 -29.91
C THR A 99 6.80 35.08 -30.31
N PRO A 100 8.09 34.89 -29.94
CA PRO A 100 9.15 35.75 -30.41
C PRO A 100 9.67 35.33 -31.80
N ALA A 101 9.77 36.28 -32.71
CA ALA A 101 10.38 36.09 -34.03
C ALA A 101 11.91 36.23 -34.00
N LEU A 102 12.60 35.50 -34.88
CA LEU A 102 14.04 35.59 -35.10
C LEU A 102 14.41 36.79 -36.00
N PRO A 103 15.47 37.56 -35.69
CA PRO A 103 16.06 38.50 -36.63
C PRO A 103 17.09 37.80 -37.55
N ALA A 104 17.07 38.14 -38.83
CA ALA A 104 18.03 37.67 -39.82
C ALA A 104 18.88 38.83 -40.36
N SER A 105 20.20 38.78 -40.13
CA SER A 105 21.21 39.50 -40.95
C SER A 105 22.62 39.13 -40.51
N LEU A 106 23.39 38.47 -41.39
CA LEU A 106 24.84 38.31 -41.25
C LEU A 106 25.47 38.35 -42.65
N SER A 107 26.31 39.37 -42.87
CA SER A 107 26.90 39.65 -44.18
C SER A 107 28.01 38.65 -44.53
N LEU A 108 27.95 38.08 -45.74
CA LEU A 108 28.99 37.22 -46.27
C LEU A 108 30.17 38.04 -46.82
N LEU A 109 31.35 37.84 -46.25
CA LEU A 109 32.61 38.34 -46.80
C LEU A 109 33.25 37.22 -47.65
N SER A 110 33.25 37.37 -48.97
CA SER A 110 33.80 36.36 -49.89
C SER A 110 35.32 36.43 -49.95
N LEU A 111 35.99 35.51 -49.23
CA LEU A 111 37.40 35.18 -49.44
C LEU A 111 37.50 33.92 -50.31
N ALA A 112 37.90 34.09 -51.56
CA ALA A 112 38.15 32.98 -52.48
C ALA A 112 39.55 32.40 -52.24
N LEU A 113 39.61 31.10 -51.94
CA LEU A 113 40.82 30.28 -52.00
C LEU A 113 40.59 29.14 -53.00
N PRO A 114 41.57 28.78 -53.84
CA PRO A 114 41.42 27.70 -54.80
C PRO A 114 41.42 26.35 -54.07
N ALA A 115 40.29 25.64 -54.10
CA ALA A 115 40.21 24.28 -53.60
C ALA A 115 40.71 23.28 -54.66
N ASP A 116 41.69 22.47 -54.29
CA ASP A 116 42.22 21.37 -55.11
C ASP A 116 41.09 20.36 -55.45
N PRO A 117 40.90 19.95 -56.72
CA PRO A 117 39.85 19.00 -57.12
C PRO A 117 39.82 17.70 -56.29
N ALA A 118 40.96 17.24 -55.77
CA ALA A 118 41.04 16.05 -54.92
C ALA A 118 40.40 16.25 -53.53
N MET A 119 40.44 17.47 -52.98
CA MET A 119 39.79 17.80 -51.70
C MET A 119 38.26 17.88 -51.83
N VAL A 120 37.75 18.32 -52.98
CA VAL A 120 36.30 18.46 -53.20
C VAL A 120 35.61 17.08 -53.23
N ALA A 121 36.20 16.09 -53.90
CA ALA A 121 35.67 14.73 -53.97
C ALA A 121 35.66 14.02 -52.60
N THR A 122 36.70 14.22 -51.79
CA THR A 122 36.80 13.64 -50.44
C THR A 122 35.85 14.31 -49.45
N ALA A 123 35.67 15.63 -49.54
CA ALA A 123 34.67 16.36 -48.75
C ALA A 123 33.23 15.96 -49.11
N ALA A 124 32.90 15.78 -50.39
CA ALA A 124 31.58 15.31 -50.83
C ALA A 124 31.26 13.90 -50.32
N ALA A 125 32.23 12.98 -50.36
CA ALA A 125 32.07 11.63 -49.80
C ALA A 125 31.90 11.63 -48.27
N ALA A 126 32.59 12.53 -47.56
CA ALA A 126 32.43 12.70 -46.12
C ALA A 126 31.05 13.29 -45.76
N ALA A 127 30.59 14.30 -46.49
CA ALA A 127 29.27 14.90 -46.32
C ALA A 127 28.13 13.89 -46.58
N GLY A 128 28.25 13.06 -47.63
CA GLY A 128 27.31 11.97 -47.90
C GLY A 128 27.24 10.94 -46.77
N ARG A 129 28.37 10.58 -46.16
CA ARG A 129 28.41 9.68 -44.99
C ARG A 129 27.80 10.33 -43.74
N ALA A 130 28.04 11.61 -43.51
CA ALA A 130 27.45 12.35 -42.39
C ALA A 130 25.93 12.49 -42.54
N ALA A 131 25.43 12.77 -43.76
CA ALA A 131 24.00 12.82 -44.06
C ALA A 131 23.35 11.44 -43.91
N LEU A 132 24.01 10.36 -44.36
CA LEU A 132 23.51 9.00 -44.18
C LEU A 132 23.48 8.59 -42.70
N LEU A 133 24.50 8.95 -41.91
CA LEU A 133 24.51 8.75 -40.46
C LEU A 133 23.40 9.55 -39.76
N LEU A 134 23.15 10.80 -40.16
CA LEU A 134 22.07 11.61 -39.61
C LEU A 134 20.70 11.03 -39.95
N LEU A 135 20.50 10.58 -41.20
CA LEU A 135 19.28 9.87 -41.62
C LEU A 135 19.11 8.53 -40.88
N LEU A 136 20.20 7.80 -40.60
CA LEU A 136 20.15 6.59 -39.80
C LEU A 136 19.81 6.88 -38.33
N VAL A 137 20.36 7.96 -37.76
CA VAL A 137 20.04 8.42 -36.39
C VAL A 137 18.59 8.90 -36.30
N LEU A 138 18.07 9.59 -37.31
CA LEU A 138 16.66 9.99 -37.38
C LEU A 138 15.75 8.78 -37.55
N ALA A 139 16.06 7.84 -38.45
CA ALA A 139 15.29 6.60 -38.61
C ALA A 139 15.34 5.69 -37.36
N LEU A 140 16.43 5.71 -36.60
CA LEU A 140 16.55 5.03 -35.30
C LEU A 140 15.91 5.82 -34.14
N ALA A 141 15.65 7.11 -34.32
CA ALA A 141 14.84 7.93 -33.41
C ALA A 141 13.34 7.72 -33.65
N ASP A 142 12.90 7.63 -34.91
CA ASP A 142 11.55 7.23 -35.29
C ASP A 142 11.23 5.78 -34.87
N LEU A 143 12.26 4.94 -34.70
CA LEU A 143 12.11 3.59 -34.12
C LEU A 143 11.95 3.57 -32.59
N ARG A 144 11.85 4.75 -31.93
CA ARG A 144 11.58 4.83 -30.49
C ARG A 144 10.14 5.21 -30.19
N VAL A 145 9.44 4.22 -29.65
CA VAL A 145 8.16 4.38 -28.93
C VAL A 145 7.03 4.88 -29.82
N SER A 146 6.45 3.95 -30.59
CA SER A 146 4.99 3.96 -30.70
C SER A 146 4.45 3.85 -29.28
N ALA A 147 4.01 4.97 -28.70
CA ALA A 147 3.40 4.99 -27.37
C ALA A 147 2.29 3.94 -27.33
N ALA A 148 2.30 3.08 -26.31
CA ALA A 148 1.29 2.04 -26.24
C ALA A 148 -0.05 2.73 -25.96
N ALA A 149 -1.10 2.35 -26.69
CA ALA A 149 -2.38 3.07 -26.59
C ALA A 149 -2.91 2.98 -25.14
N ASP A 150 -3.23 4.14 -24.54
CA ASP A 150 -3.70 4.23 -23.15
C ASP A 150 -4.80 3.20 -22.84
N CYS A 151 -4.55 2.36 -21.84
CA CYS A 151 -5.51 1.41 -21.29
C CYS A 151 -6.58 2.17 -20.51
N ASN A 152 -7.83 2.07 -20.93
CA ASN A 152 -8.95 2.65 -20.20
C ASN A 152 -9.32 1.76 -19.01
N PHE A 153 -8.73 2.02 -17.84
CA PHE A 153 -9.05 1.38 -16.57
C PHE A 153 -10.25 2.09 -15.90
N PRO A 154 -11.46 1.48 -15.88
CA PRO A 154 -12.65 2.14 -15.32
C PRO A 154 -12.72 2.07 -13.79
N ALA A 155 -11.82 1.31 -13.16
CA ALA A 155 -11.76 1.14 -11.71
C ALA A 155 -10.35 0.73 -11.26
N VAL A 156 -10.03 1.03 -9.99
CA VAL A 156 -8.86 0.47 -9.29
C VAL A 156 -9.32 -0.25 -8.03
N PHE A 157 -8.78 -1.46 -7.80
CA PHE A 157 -8.95 -2.19 -6.55
C PHE A 157 -7.59 -2.31 -5.85
N ASN A 158 -7.44 -1.61 -4.73
CA ASN A 158 -6.17 -1.49 -4.02
C ASN A 158 -6.12 -2.38 -2.77
N PHE A 159 -5.04 -3.14 -2.65
CA PHE A 159 -4.68 -3.92 -1.47
C PHE A 159 -3.36 -3.38 -0.92
N GLY A 160 -3.19 -3.32 0.39
CA GLY A 160 -1.98 -2.70 0.90
C GLY A 160 -1.90 -2.45 2.40
N ASP A 161 -0.85 -1.73 2.78
CA ASP A 161 -0.65 -1.17 4.10
C ASP A 161 -0.87 0.36 4.14
N SER A 162 -0.28 1.04 5.13
CA SER A 162 -0.43 2.49 5.32
C SER A 162 0.11 3.34 4.18
N ASN A 163 1.02 2.83 3.34
CA ASN A 163 1.49 3.54 2.14
C ASN A 163 0.37 3.81 1.12
N SER A 164 -0.74 3.05 1.19
CA SER A 164 -1.91 3.21 0.33
C SER A 164 -3.25 3.26 1.08
N ASP A 165 -3.27 3.28 2.42
CA ASP A 165 -4.50 3.38 3.21
C ASP A 165 -5.20 4.75 3.04
N THR A 166 -6.45 4.72 2.58
CA THR A 166 -7.30 5.90 2.34
C THR A 166 -8.41 6.08 3.38
N GLY A 167 -8.37 5.32 4.47
CA GLY A 167 -9.30 5.39 5.61
C GLY A 167 -9.69 4.06 6.25
N GLY A 168 -9.14 2.91 5.83
CA GLY A 168 -9.45 1.57 6.35
C GLY A 168 -9.16 1.42 7.85
N LEU A 169 -7.96 1.83 8.31
CA LEU A 169 -7.67 1.83 9.75
C LEU A 169 -8.53 2.87 10.48
N SER A 170 -8.70 4.04 9.88
CA SER A 170 -9.47 5.15 10.45
C SER A 170 -10.94 4.82 10.70
N ALA A 171 -11.58 4.08 9.78
CA ALA A 171 -12.95 3.62 9.90
C ALA A 171 -13.14 2.58 11.02
N THR A 172 -12.09 1.82 11.33
CA THR A 172 -12.15 0.66 12.23
C THR A 172 -11.70 0.98 13.65
N PHE A 173 -10.63 1.77 13.80
CA PHE A 173 -9.96 2.01 15.09
C PHE A 173 -9.92 3.48 15.52
N GLY A 174 -10.51 4.39 14.72
CA GLY A 174 -10.56 5.82 14.98
C GLY A 174 -9.65 6.60 14.03
N ALA A 175 -10.08 7.82 13.69
CA ALA A 175 -9.44 8.63 12.66
C ALA A 175 -7.95 8.90 12.92
N ALA A 176 -7.14 8.87 11.86
CA ALA A 176 -5.84 9.52 11.83
C ALA A 176 -6.00 10.96 12.35
N PRO A 177 -5.30 11.38 13.40
CA PRO A 177 -5.55 12.67 14.05
C PRO A 177 -5.03 13.84 13.21
N PRO A 178 -5.51 15.08 13.43
CA PRO A 178 -4.78 16.26 12.97
C PRO A 178 -3.33 16.23 13.51
N PRO A 179 -2.32 16.65 12.74
CA PRO A 179 -2.41 17.43 11.50
C PRO A 179 -2.35 16.60 10.18
N ASN A 180 -2.71 15.31 10.18
CA ASN A 180 -2.85 14.55 8.93
C ASN A 180 -3.89 15.23 8.00
N GLY A 181 -3.65 15.17 6.69
CA GLY A 181 -4.49 15.79 5.65
C GLY A 181 -4.39 17.33 5.50
N ARG A 182 -3.53 18.01 6.28
CA ARG A 182 -3.38 19.49 6.28
C ARG A 182 -3.03 20.15 4.94
N THR A 183 -2.30 19.52 4.03
CA THR A 183 -1.79 20.18 2.80
C THR A 183 -2.77 20.13 1.64
N PHE A 184 -3.49 19.01 1.49
CA PHE A 184 -4.40 18.79 0.36
C PHE A 184 -5.87 18.73 0.75
N PHE A 185 -6.20 17.92 1.77
CA PHE A 185 -7.59 17.68 2.17
C PHE A 185 -8.11 18.77 3.13
N GLY A 186 -7.21 19.55 3.75
CA GLY A 186 -7.51 20.57 4.77
C GLY A 186 -7.94 20.01 6.13
N VAL A 187 -8.34 18.74 6.18
CA VAL A 187 -8.77 17.98 7.36
C VAL A 187 -8.25 16.54 7.27
N PRO A 188 -8.22 15.78 8.38
CA PRO A 188 -7.81 14.38 8.32
C PRO A 188 -8.75 13.54 7.44
N SER A 189 -8.19 12.99 6.37
CA SER A 189 -8.88 12.18 5.34
C SER A 189 -8.66 10.68 5.52
N GLY A 190 -8.20 10.26 6.69
CA GLY A 190 -7.90 8.87 7.03
C GLY A 190 -6.54 8.34 6.56
N ARG A 191 -5.78 9.13 5.81
CA ARG A 191 -4.40 8.84 5.37
C ARG A 191 -3.40 9.24 6.46
N TYR A 192 -2.35 8.45 6.65
CA TYR A 192 -1.21 8.78 7.53
C TYR A 192 -0.18 9.61 6.76
N CYS A 193 -0.59 10.80 6.35
CA CYS A 193 0.14 11.73 5.49
C CYS A 193 -0.40 13.14 5.74
N ASP A 194 0.38 14.19 5.45
CA ASP A 194 -0.12 15.56 5.37
C ASP A 194 -1.09 15.78 4.21
N GLY A 195 -1.07 14.94 3.18
CA GLY A 195 -1.97 15.05 2.03
C GLY A 195 -2.16 13.73 1.27
N ARG A 196 -1.92 13.77 -0.04
CA ARG A 196 -2.11 12.63 -0.96
C ARG A 196 -1.03 11.55 -0.80
N LEU A 197 -1.44 10.31 -1.06
CA LEU A 197 -0.57 9.13 -1.16
C LEU A 197 -0.24 8.81 -2.63
N VAL A 198 0.70 7.89 -2.86
CA VAL A 198 1.05 7.43 -4.23
C VAL A 198 -0.19 6.88 -4.98
N ILE A 199 -1.10 6.18 -4.27
CA ILE A 199 -2.35 5.66 -4.86
C ILE A 199 -3.31 6.78 -5.32
N ASP A 200 -3.29 7.95 -4.68
CA ASP A 200 -4.12 9.10 -5.09
C ASP A 200 -3.58 9.71 -6.38
N PHE A 201 -2.25 9.82 -6.53
CA PHE A 201 -1.62 10.25 -7.78
C PHE A 201 -1.79 9.22 -8.90
N ILE A 202 -1.82 7.92 -8.60
CA ILE A 202 -2.21 6.88 -9.58
C ILE A 202 -3.66 7.10 -10.04
N ALA A 203 -4.60 7.36 -9.13
CA ALA A 203 -6.01 7.64 -9.48
C ALA A 203 -6.14 8.89 -10.37
N GLU A 204 -5.46 10.00 -10.02
CA GLU A 204 -5.35 11.20 -10.87
C GLU A 204 -4.79 10.87 -12.26
N SER A 205 -3.73 10.06 -12.31
CA SER A 205 -3.11 9.63 -13.57
C SER A 205 -4.06 8.84 -14.45
N LEU A 206 -4.92 8.00 -13.87
CA LEU A 206 -5.91 7.20 -14.61
C LEU A 206 -7.19 7.99 -14.92
N GLY A 207 -7.31 9.24 -14.46
CA GLY A 207 -8.50 10.07 -14.67
C GLY A 207 -9.71 9.64 -13.86
N ILE A 208 -9.52 8.88 -12.78
CA ILE A 208 -10.59 8.45 -11.87
C ILE A 208 -10.56 9.24 -10.54
N PRO A 209 -11.68 9.32 -9.80
CA PRO A 209 -11.70 9.90 -8.46
C PRO A 209 -10.82 9.11 -7.48
N TYR A 210 -10.38 9.76 -6.40
CA TYR A 210 -9.70 9.11 -5.29
C TYR A 210 -10.53 7.95 -4.73
N LEU A 211 -9.86 6.85 -4.39
CA LEU A 211 -10.53 5.66 -3.92
C LEU A 211 -11.12 5.86 -2.53
N SER A 212 -12.35 5.37 -2.34
CA SER A 212 -12.96 5.21 -1.03
C SER A 212 -12.41 3.95 -0.35
N ALA A 213 -12.02 4.06 0.92
CA ALA A 213 -11.75 2.88 1.74
C ALA A 213 -13.02 2.02 1.88
N TYR A 214 -12.90 0.71 1.73
CA TYR A 214 -14.00 -0.25 1.78
C TYR A 214 -14.81 -0.16 3.09
N LEU A 215 -14.10 0.09 4.20
CA LEU A 215 -14.66 0.13 5.55
C LEU A 215 -15.36 1.46 5.89
N ASN A 216 -15.23 2.51 5.06
CA ASN A 216 -15.93 3.77 5.29
C ASN A 216 -17.45 3.61 5.08
N SER A 217 -18.24 4.10 6.03
CA SER A 217 -19.70 3.95 6.07
C SER A 217 -20.49 5.14 5.50
N ILE A 218 -19.86 6.32 5.41
CA ILE A 218 -20.49 7.59 5.02
C ILE A 218 -19.67 8.23 3.90
N GLY A 219 -20.35 8.80 2.89
CA GLY A 219 -19.70 9.54 1.80
C GLY A 219 -18.94 8.68 0.80
N THR A 220 -19.00 7.36 0.90
CA THR A 220 -18.28 6.46 -0.01
C THR A 220 -18.88 6.42 -1.40
N ASN A 221 -17.99 6.43 -2.39
CA ASN A 221 -18.31 6.13 -3.77
C ASN A 221 -17.34 5.06 -4.27
N PHE A 222 -17.89 3.92 -4.67
CA PHE A 222 -17.14 2.78 -5.19
C PHE A 222 -17.34 2.58 -6.70
N SER A 223 -17.92 3.55 -7.41
CA SER A 223 -18.21 3.44 -8.86
C SER A 223 -16.98 3.12 -9.70
N HIS A 224 -15.81 3.57 -9.26
CA HIS A 224 -14.50 3.35 -9.88
C HIS A 224 -13.57 2.52 -8.98
N GLY A 225 -14.15 1.60 -8.21
CA GLY A 225 -13.42 0.64 -7.39
C GLY A 225 -13.33 1.03 -5.91
N ALA A 226 -12.51 0.29 -5.16
CA ALA A 226 -12.46 0.36 -3.70
C ALA A 226 -11.04 0.11 -3.20
N ASN A 227 -10.74 0.62 -2.00
CA ASN A 227 -9.45 0.43 -1.36
C ASN A 227 -9.61 -0.39 -0.07
N PHE A 228 -8.94 -1.54 -0.03
CA PHE A 228 -8.92 -2.48 1.09
C PHE A 228 -7.66 -2.34 1.96
N ALA A 229 -6.70 -1.50 1.55
CA ALA A 229 -5.51 -1.24 2.33
C ALA A 229 -5.85 -0.66 3.70
N THR A 230 -5.08 -1.06 4.71
CA THR A 230 -5.26 -0.64 6.10
C THR A 230 -3.89 -0.42 6.73
N ALA A 231 -3.72 0.69 7.45
CA ALA A 231 -2.45 1.04 8.05
C ALA A 231 -1.94 -0.02 9.05
N GLY A 232 -0.65 -0.36 8.99
CA GLY A 232 -0.05 -1.43 9.79
C GLY A 232 -0.41 -2.86 9.35
N SER A 233 -1.08 -3.05 8.20
CA SER A 233 -1.38 -4.39 7.67
C SER A 233 -0.16 -5.11 7.10
N SER A 234 -0.16 -6.43 7.25
CA SER A 234 0.87 -7.35 6.79
C SER A 234 0.30 -8.45 5.90
N ILE A 235 1.15 -9.10 5.11
CA ILE A 235 0.78 -10.24 4.27
C ILE A 235 0.31 -11.41 5.14
N ARG A 236 1.05 -11.73 6.20
CA ARG A 236 0.68 -12.74 7.19
C ARG A 236 -0.19 -12.13 8.30
N ARG A 237 -1.14 -12.91 8.85
CA ARG A 237 -1.82 -12.57 10.11
C ARG A 237 -0.79 -12.45 11.25
N GLN A 238 -0.91 -11.42 12.08
CA GLN A 238 -0.07 -11.24 13.25
C GLN A 238 -0.75 -11.81 14.50
N ASN A 239 0.01 -12.52 15.34
CA ASN A 239 -0.50 -13.10 16.59
C ASN A 239 -0.41 -12.07 17.73
N THR A 240 -1.11 -10.95 17.57
CA THR A 240 -1.04 -9.75 18.43
C THR A 240 -2.31 -8.91 18.25
N SER A 241 -2.36 -7.72 18.85
CA SER A 241 -3.37 -6.71 18.54
C SER A 241 -2.72 -5.36 18.21
N LEU A 242 -3.45 -4.52 17.49
CA LEU A 242 -3.08 -3.14 17.16
C LEU A 242 -2.62 -2.36 18.41
N PHE A 243 -3.30 -2.53 19.53
CA PHE A 243 -3.02 -1.83 20.79
C PHE A 243 -1.76 -2.31 21.52
N LEU A 244 -1.18 -3.46 21.13
CA LEU A 244 0.03 -4.01 21.74
C LEU A 244 1.29 -3.81 20.88
N SER A 245 1.14 -3.75 19.55
CA SER A 245 2.29 -3.76 18.62
C SER A 245 2.14 -2.85 17.40
N GLY A 246 1.02 -2.15 17.23
CA GLY A 246 0.77 -1.28 16.07
C GLY A 246 0.41 -2.00 14.77
N PHE A 247 0.40 -3.34 14.74
CA PHE A 247 0.01 -4.10 13.54
C PHE A 247 -1.50 -4.32 13.45
N SER A 248 -2.04 -4.15 12.25
CA SER A 248 -3.47 -4.29 11.98
C SER A 248 -3.91 -5.75 11.96
N PRO A 249 -5.10 -6.08 12.49
CA PRO A 249 -5.72 -7.39 12.31
C PRO A 249 -6.25 -7.61 10.88
N ILE A 250 -6.26 -6.59 10.03
CA ILE A 250 -6.74 -6.63 8.64
C ILE A 250 -5.56 -6.97 7.70
N SER A 251 -4.98 -8.16 7.87
CA SER A 251 -3.94 -8.70 6.99
C SER A 251 -4.44 -8.92 5.55
N LEU A 252 -3.52 -9.15 4.61
CA LEU A 252 -3.83 -9.27 3.18
C LEU A 252 -4.93 -10.30 2.86
N ASP A 253 -4.98 -11.42 3.59
CA ASP A 253 -6.03 -12.42 3.43
C ASP A 253 -7.41 -11.96 3.95
N VAL A 254 -7.46 -11.09 4.95
CA VAL A 254 -8.69 -10.39 5.36
C VAL A 254 -9.11 -9.38 4.29
N GLN A 255 -8.17 -8.61 3.73
CA GLN A 255 -8.46 -7.69 2.61
C GLN A 255 -9.00 -8.45 1.38
N SER A 256 -8.51 -9.67 1.12
CA SER A 256 -9.04 -10.56 0.08
C SER A 256 -10.49 -10.99 0.36
N TRP A 257 -10.83 -11.31 1.62
CA TRP A 257 -12.21 -11.59 2.03
C TRP A 257 -13.12 -10.37 1.90
N GLU A 258 -12.62 -9.18 2.26
CA GLU A 258 -13.34 -7.92 2.06
C GLU A 258 -13.64 -7.67 0.58
N PHE A 259 -12.69 -7.96 -0.31
CA PHE A 259 -12.87 -7.87 -1.76
C PHE A 259 -13.90 -8.87 -2.31
N ASP A 260 -13.85 -10.14 -1.91
CA ASP A 260 -14.88 -11.14 -2.28
C ASP A 260 -16.29 -10.68 -1.84
N GLN A 261 -16.42 -10.28 -0.57
CA GLN A 261 -17.68 -9.77 -0.03
C GLN A 261 -18.15 -8.51 -0.76
N PHE A 262 -17.24 -7.59 -1.05
CA PHE A 262 -17.51 -6.39 -1.84
C PHE A 262 -18.01 -6.73 -3.25
N MET A 263 -17.34 -7.64 -3.97
CA MET A 263 -17.73 -8.02 -5.32
C MET A 263 -19.14 -8.62 -5.34
N ASN A 264 -19.36 -9.67 -4.56
CA ASN A 264 -20.63 -10.38 -4.51
C ASN A 264 -21.79 -9.46 -4.08
N ARG A 265 -21.57 -8.65 -3.03
CA ARG A 265 -22.59 -7.74 -2.50
C ARG A 265 -22.83 -6.54 -3.42
N SER A 266 -21.80 -5.94 -4.00
CA SER A 266 -21.95 -4.81 -4.91
C SER A 266 -22.75 -5.22 -6.15
N GLN A 267 -22.45 -6.38 -6.75
CA GLN A 267 -23.17 -6.85 -7.93
C GLN A 267 -24.60 -7.29 -7.64
N PHE A 268 -24.85 -7.95 -6.50
CA PHE A 268 -26.22 -8.23 -6.07
C PHE A 268 -27.04 -6.94 -5.95
N ILE A 269 -26.49 -5.90 -5.31
CA ILE A 269 -27.19 -4.62 -5.08
C ILE A 269 -27.34 -3.81 -6.37
N TYR A 270 -26.30 -3.70 -7.20
CA TYR A 270 -26.32 -2.99 -8.49
C TYR A 270 -27.40 -3.54 -9.43
N ASN A 271 -27.50 -4.88 -9.51
CA ASN A 271 -28.44 -5.56 -10.39
C ASN A 271 -29.89 -5.52 -9.85
N ASN A 272 -30.09 -5.74 -8.54
CA ASN A 272 -31.44 -5.93 -7.97
C ASN A 272 -32.07 -4.67 -7.36
N LYS A 273 -31.30 -3.65 -6.94
CA LYS A 273 -31.85 -2.45 -6.28
C LYS A 273 -31.90 -1.20 -7.16
N GLY A 274 -31.02 -1.07 -8.15
CA GLY A 274 -31.02 0.09 -9.06
C GLY A 274 -30.79 1.43 -8.36
N GLY A 275 -31.32 2.51 -8.94
CA GLY A 275 -31.27 3.86 -8.36
C GLY A 275 -29.86 4.36 -8.05
N VAL A 276 -29.70 5.02 -6.91
CA VAL A 276 -28.41 5.55 -6.42
C VAL A 276 -27.31 4.47 -6.32
N TYR A 277 -27.66 3.21 -6.09
CA TYR A 277 -26.67 2.13 -6.03
C TYR A 277 -25.98 1.88 -7.37
N ARG A 278 -26.60 2.21 -8.52
CA ARG A 278 -25.91 2.15 -9.83
C ARG A 278 -24.97 3.33 -10.08
N GLN A 279 -25.04 4.37 -9.25
CA GLN A 279 -24.15 5.53 -9.30
C GLN A 279 -22.98 5.39 -8.33
N LEU A 280 -23.13 4.63 -7.24
CA LEU A 280 -22.14 4.46 -6.17
C LEU A 280 -21.40 3.11 -6.16
N LEU A 281 -21.80 2.15 -7.00
CA LEU A 281 -21.19 0.81 -7.08
C LEU A 281 -20.64 0.54 -8.49
N PRO A 282 -19.58 -0.27 -8.63
CA PRO A 282 -18.97 -0.54 -9.92
C PRO A 282 -19.85 -1.47 -10.76
N LYS A 283 -19.76 -1.33 -12.09
CA LYS A 283 -20.38 -2.27 -13.03
C LYS A 283 -19.66 -3.62 -12.96
N GLY A 284 -20.36 -4.73 -13.20
CA GLY A 284 -19.74 -6.07 -13.20
C GLY A 284 -18.60 -6.22 -14.20
N GLU A 285 -18.67 -5.54 -15.34
CA GLU A 285 -17.57 -5.50 -16.32
C GLU A 285 -16.32 -4.75 -15.84
N TYR A 286 -16.40 -3.95 -14.77
CA TYR A 286 -15.25 -3.20 -14.27
C TYR A 286 -14.25 -4.09 -13.57
N PHE A 287 -14.65 -5.19 -12.91
CA PHE A 287 -13.71 -6.11 -12.25
C PHE A 287 -12.71 -6.70 -13.25
N SER A 288 -13.17 -7.23 -14.39
CA SER A 288 -12.27 -7.78 -15.41
C SER A 288 -11.51 -6.73 -16.25
N LYS A 289 -11.80 -5.44 -16.04
CA LYS A 289 -11.15 -4.29 -16.69
C LYS A 289 -10.34 -3.42 -15.72
N ALA A 290 -10.37 -3.69 -14.42
CA ALA A 290 -9.76 -2.85 -13.38
C ALA A 290 -8.24 -3.06 -13.29
N LEU A 291 -7.55 -2.03 -12.80
CA LEU A 291 -6.17 -2.18 -12.33
C LEU A 291 -6.20 -2.63 -10.86
N TYR A 292 -5.43 -3.67 -10.54
CA TYR A 292 -5.30 -4.22 -9.20
C TYR A 292 -3.94 -3.83 -8.63
N THR A 293 -3.94 -2.98 -7.60
CA THR A 293 -2.70 -2.44 -7.02
C THR A 293 -2.37 -3.11 -5.69
N PHE A 294 -1.09 -3.39 -5.46
CA PHE A 294 -0.57 -4.02 -4.24
C PHE A 294 0.65 -3.23 -3.73
N ASP A 295 0.60 -2.72 -2.50
CA ASP A 295 1.74 -2.14 -1.77
C ASP A 295 1.71 -2.66 -0.31
N ILE A 296 2.39 -3.78 -0.06
CA ILE A 296 2.37 -4.50 1.22
C ILE A 296 3.63 -5.37 1.41
N GLY A 297 3.99 -5.62 2.66
CA GLY A 297 5.06 -6.54 3.06
C GLY A 297 6.10 -5.94 4.00
N GLN A 298 6.17 -4.60 4.07
CA GLN A 298 7.08 -3.91 4.99
C GLN A 298 6.80 -4.28 6.45
N ASN A 299 5.51 -4.32 6.82
CA ASN A 299 5.08 -4.64 8.18
C ASN A 299 5.40 -6.07 8.59
N ASP A 300 5.48 -7.04 7.66
CA ASP A 300 5.90 -8.40 7.97
C ASP A 300 7.36 -8.41 8.48
N ILE A 301 8.26 -7.73 7.76
CA ILE A 301 9.68 -7.59 8.11
C ILE A 301 9.83 -6.92 9.49
N THR A 302 9.13 -5.81 9.74
CA THR A 302 9.22 -5.14 11.05
C THR A 302 8.54 -5.89 12.18
N SER A 303 7.42 -6.57 11.93
CA SER A 303 6.74 -7.38 12.96
C SER A 303 7.66 -8.45 13.53
N SER A 304 8.41 -9.13 12.66
CA SER A 304 9.44 -10.09 13.03
C SER A 304 10.57 -9.45 13.84
N TYR A 305 11.13 -8.33 13.38
CA TYR A 305 12.21 -7.65 14.11
C TYR A 305 11.76 -7.06 15.46
N PHE A 306 10.51 -6.62 15.60
CA PHE A 306 10.01 -5.99 16.83
C PHE A 306 9.71 -7.00 17.95
N VAL A 307 9.53 -8.28 17.61
CA VAL A 307 9.54 -9.41 18.56
C VAL A 307 10.94 -10.02 18.77
N ASN A 308 11.98 -9.26 18.44
CA ASN A 308 13.40 -9.59 18.64
C ASN A 308 13.94 -10.79 17.85
N GLN A 309 13.34 -11.13 16.69
CA GLN A 309 13.93 -12.12 15.80
C GLN A 309 15.30 -11.68 15.25
N SER A 310 16.13 -12.67 14.90
CA SER A 310 17.38 -12.48 14.17
C SER A 310 17.13 -12.15 12.70
N THR A 311 18.13 -11.61 12.01
CA THR A 311 18.02 -11.34 10.56
C THR A 311 17.72 -12.61 9.78
N GLU A 312 18.37 -13.72 10.12
CA GLU A 312 18.20 -15.02 9.48
C GLU A 312 16.77 -15.56 9.66
N GLU A 313 16.17 -15.37 10.84
CA GLU A 313 14.76 -15.70 11.09
C GLU A 313 13.79 -14.83 10.29
N VAL A 314 14.09 -13.54 10.10
CA VAL A 314 13.28 -12.62 9.28
C VAL A 314 13.42 -12.93 7.78
N GLU A 315 14.61 -13.29 7.31
CA GLU A 315 14.82 -13.75 5.93
C GLU A 315 14.09 -15.07 5.66
N ALA A 316 14.05 -15.97 6.65
CA ALA A 316 13.41 -17.28 6.54
C ALA A 316 11.88 -17.24 6.36
N ILE A 317 11.19 -16.15 6.75
CA ILE A 317 9.74 -16.04 6.54
C ILE A 317 9.35 -15.57 5.12
N ILE A 318 10.27 -14.99 4.35
CA ILE A 318 9.96 -14.37 3.05
C ILE A 318 9.29 -15.35 2.05
N PRO A 319 9.66 -16.64 1.95
CA PRO A 319 8.94 -17.59 1.09
C PRO A 319 7.45 -17.75 1.44
N ASP A 320 7.09 -17.86 2.72
CA ASP A 320 5.68 -17.93 3.19
C ASP A 320 4.91 -16.66 2.81
N LEU A 321 5.56 -15.49 2.85
CA LEU A 321 4.95 -14.24 2.40
C LEU A 321 4.65 -14.26 0.89
N MET A 322 5.58 -14.77 0.09
CA MET A 322 5.39 -14.88 -1.37
C MET A 322 4.27 -15.86 -1.73
N GLU A 323 4.17 -16.99 -1.04
CA GLU A 323 3.08 -17.97 -1.23
C GLU A 323 1.71 -17.39 -0.87
N ARG A 324 1.62 -16.63 0.23
CA ARG A 324 0.38 -15.94 0.65
C ARG A 324 -0.04 -14.84 -0.33
N LEU A 325 0.90 -14.01 -0.77
CA LEU A 325 0.64 -12.97 -1.78
C LEU A 325 0.18 -13.59 -3.09
N THR A 326 0.85 -14.65 -3.54
CA THR A 326 0.48 -15.43 -4.74
C THR A 326 -0.95 -15.97 -4.60
N SER A 327 -1.31 -16.53 -3.45
CA SER A 327 -2.66 -17.07 -3.19
C SER A 327 -3.76 -16.00 -3.29
N VAL A 328 -3.49 -14.76 -2.85
CA VAL A 328 -4.45 -13.64 -2.96
C VAL A 328 -4.53 -13.12 -4.40
N ILE A 329 -3.41 -13.02 -5.10
CA ILE A 329 -3.39 -12.68 -6.54
C ILE A 329 -4.15 -13.73 -7.36
N GLU A 330 -3.97 -15.02 -7.08
CA GLU A 330 -4.72 -16.12 -7.71
C GLU A 330 -6.21 -16.07 -7.39
N SER A 331 -6.60 -15.61 -6.19
CA SER A 331 -8.00 -15.33 -5.88
C SER A 331 -8.56 -14.17 -6.72
N VAL A 332 -7.79 -13.10 -6.95
CA VAL A 332 -8.22 -11.99 -7.84
C VAL A 332 -8.33 -12.45 -9.30
N LEU A 333 -7.39 -13.27 -9.78
CA LEU A 333 -7.43 -13.91 -11.11
C LEU A 333 -8.67 -14.79 -11.27
N TRP A 334 -9.01 -15.60 -10.25
CA TRP A 334 -10.21 -16.44 -10.23
C TRP A 334 -11.50 -15.62 -10.37
N HIS A 335 -11.55 -14.45 -9.75
CA HIS A 335 -12.65 -13.49 -9.91
C HIS A 335 -12.58 -12.67 -11.21
N GLY A 336 -11.71 -13.04 -12.15
CA GLY A 336 -11.62 -12.48 -13.49
C GLY A 336 -10.81 -11.19 -13.60
N GLY A 337 -10.11 -10.76 -12.55
CA GLY A 337 -9.15 -9.66 -12.60
C GLY A 337 -7.93 -10.01 -13.46
N LYS A 338 -7.35 -9.04 -14.18
CA LYS A 338 -6.36 -9.32 -15.25
C LYS A 338 -5.15 -8.40 -15.33
N TYR A 339 -5.08 -7.37 -14.50
CA TYR A 339 -4.10 -6.29 -14.65
C TYR A 339 -3.57 -5.90 -13.27
N PHE A 340 -2.30 -6.21 -13.01
CA PHE A 340 -1.70 -6.14 -11.68
C PHE A 340 -0.53 -5.16 -11.66
N TRP A 341 -0.52 -4.24 -10.71
CA TRP A 341 0.51 -3.23 -10.51
C TRP A 341 1.05 -3.35 -9.09
N ILE A 342 2.19 -4.04 -8.96
CA ILE A 342 2.67 -4.61 -7.69
C ILE A 342 3.93 -3.87 -7.28
N HIS A 343 3.82 -3.05 -6.23
CA HIS A 343 4.93 -2.31 -5.65
C HIS A 343 5.79 -3.23 -4.78
N ASN A 344 7.10 -2.99 -4.79
CA ASN A 344 8.03 -3.60 -3.85
C ASN A 344 8.10 -2.80 -2.53
N THR A 345 8.76 -3.33 -1.49
CA THR A 345 8.87 -2.62 -0.21
C THR A 345 9.90 -1.49 -0.25
N GLY A 346 9.66 -0.42 0.50
CA GLY A 346 10.59 0.71 0.61
C GLY A 346 11.89 0.41 1.36
N PRO A 347 12.84 1.37 1.41
CA PRO A 347 14.09 1.24 2.14
C PRO A 347 13.87 1.35 3.65
N LEU A 348 13.48 0.23 4.26
CA LEU A 348 13.15 0.12 5.70
C LEU A 348 14.25 0.67 6.62
N GLY A 349 15.52 0.52 6.24
CA GLY A 349 16.66 1.03 7.01
C GLY A 349 16.75 2.55 7.06
N CYS A 350 15.95 3.28 6.27
CA CYS A 350 15.85 4.73 6.31
C CYS A 350 14.70 5.25 7.19
N LEU A 351 13.90 4.38 7.82
CA LEU A 351 12.70 4.80 8.56
C LEU A 351 13.01 4.95 10.06
N PRO A 352 12.84 6.14 10.66
CA PRO A 352 13.13 6.40 12.08
C PRO A 352 12.52 5.38 13.06
N TYR A 353 11.28 4.92 12.84
CA TYR A 353 10.65 3.96 13.74
C TYR A 353 11.40 2.62 13.82
N ALA A 354 11.90 2.10 12.69
CA ALA A 354 12.65 0.86 12.65
C ALA A 354 14.03 1.04 13.32
N LEU A 355 14.72 2.13 13.00
CA LEU A 355 16.02 2.47 13.59
C LEU A 355 15.96 2.68 15.11
N MET A 356 14.85 3.21 15.64
CA MET A 356 14.67 3.45 17.07
C MET A 356 14.13 2.23 17.84
N HIS A 357 13.34 1.36 17.20
CA HIS A 357 12.81 0.15 17.85
C HIS A 357 13.86 -0.97 17.99
N ARG A 358 14.83 -1.06 17.07
CA ARG A 358 15.99 -1.99 17.15
C ARG A 358 17.30 -1.24 16.85
N PRO A 359 17.83 -0.44 17.78
CA PRO A 359 19.05 0.32 17.59
C PRO A 359 20.30 -0.58 17.38
N ASP A 360 20.25 -1.85 17.78
CA ASP A 360 21.25 -2.88 17.51
C ASP A 360 21.37 -3.25 16.01
N LEU A 361 20.30 -3.03 15.24
CA LEU A 361 20.24 -3.23 13.79
C LEU A 361 20.49 -1.93 13.00
N ALA A 362 20.54 -0.77 13.65
CA ALA A 362 20.69 0.53 13.00
C ALA A 362 22.06 0.72 12.31
N ALA A 363 23.10 0.00 12.74
CA ALA A 363 24.47 0.10 12.22
C ALA A 363 24.94 -1.21 11.54
N PRO A 364 25.78 -1.14 10.48
CA PRO A 364 26.33 0.07 9.88
C PRO A 364 25.29 0.85 9.05
N MET A 365 25.50 2.16 8.94
CA MET A 365 24.72 3.06 8.09
C MET A 365 25.44 3.30 6.76
N ASP A 366 24.69 3.54 5.70
CA ASP A 366 25.20 4.06 4.42
C ASP A 366 25.37 5.60 4.44
N ASP A 367 25.85 6.16 3.33
CA ASP A 367 26.07 7.61 3.16
C ASP A 367 24.77 8.45 3.24
N ALA A 368 23.60 7.81 3.08
CA ALA A 368 22.29 8.44 3.26
C ALA A 368 21.79 8.39 4.71
N GLY A 369 22.55 7.74 5.61
CA GLY A 369 22.21 7.56 7.03
C GLY A 369 21.31 6.35 7.29
N CYS A 370 21.07 5.49 6.30
CA CYS A 370 20.16 4.35 6.41
C CYS A 370 20.88 3.08 6.85
N SER A 371 20.24 2.24 7.67
CA SER A 371 20.77 0.93 8.07
C SER A 371 20.92 -0.01 6.88
N VAL A 372 22.16 -0.45 6.64
CA VAL A 372 22.49 -1.44 5.61
C VAL A 372 21.84 -2.81 5.92
N LYS A 373 21.75 -3.20 7.20
CA LYS A 373 21.15 -4.47 7.62
C LYS A 373 19.68 -4.54 7.24
N TYR A 374 18.90 -3.55 7.65
CA TYR A 374 17.48 -3.45 7.32
C TYR A 374 17.24 -3.35 5.82
N ASN A 375 18.02 -2.52 5.12
CA ASN A 375 17.90 -2.34 3.68
C ASN A 375 18.21 -3.64 2.92
N LYS A 376 19.11 -4.50 3.41
CA LYS A 376 19.43 -5.78 2.77
C LYS A 376 18.27 -6.78 2.84
N VAL A 377 17.53 -6.86 3.95
CA VAL A 377 16.33 -7.72 4.05
C VAL A 377 15.17 -7.18 3.20
N ALA A 378 14.98 -5.86 3.16
CA ALA A 378 14.04 -5.22 2.23
C ALA A 378 14.38 -5.54 0.76
N GLN A 379 15.67 -5.48 0.39
CA GLN A 379 16.15 -5.86 -0.94
C GLN A 379 15.96 -7.36 -1.24
N LEU A 380 16.14 -8.24 -0.25
CA LEU A 380 15.86 -9.68 -0.42
C LEU A 380 14.36 -9.94 -0.65
N PHE A 381 13.48 -9.29 0.13
CA PHE A 381 12.04 -9.34 -0.11
C PHE A 381 11.69 -8.86 -1.53
N ASN A 382 12.27 -7.75 -1.97
CA ASN A 382 12.05 -7.19 -3.30
C ASN A 382 12.54 -8.11 -4.43
N LEU A 383 13.67 -8.79 -4.24
CA LEU A 383 14.16 -9.82 -5.16
C LEU A 383 13.18 -10.98 -5.28
N ARG A 384 12.72 -11.54 -4.14
CA ARG A 384 11.74 -12.64 -4.14
C ARG A 384 10.40 -12.23 -4.73
N LEU A 385 9.94 -11.00 -4.46
CA LEU A 385 8.74 -10.46 -5.08
C LEU A 385 8.87 -10.37 -6.61
N LYS A 386 10.02 -9.91 -7.12
CA LYS A 386 10.27 -9.84 -8.56
C LYS A 386 10.27 -11.23 -9.21
N GLU A 387 10.90 -12.22 -8.56
CA GLU A 387 10.86 -13.63 -8.99
C GLU A 387 9.42 -14.18 -9.00
N THR A 388 8.63 -13.88 -7.96
CA THR A 388 7.22 -14.27 -7.85
C THR A 388 6.35 -13.64 -8.94
N VAL A 389 6.52 -12.35 -9.24
CA VAL A 389 5.80 -11.67 -10.33
C VAL A 389 6.19 -12.26 -11.69
N ALA A 390 7.46 -12.57 -11.92
CA ALA A 390 7.90 -13.25 -13.15
C ALA A 390 7.33 -14.69 -13.27
N SER A 391 7.17 -15.40 -12.15
CA SER A 391 6.49 -16.70 -12.10
C SER A 391 4.99 -16.59 -12.45
N LEU A 392 4.30 -15.59 -11.88
CA LEU A 392 2.90 -15.27 -12.19
C LEU A 392 2.70 -14.94 -13.68
N ARG A 393 3.58 -14.13 -14.29
CA ARG A 393 3.57 -13.83 -15.74
C ARG A 393 3.64 -15.10 -16.59
N LYS A 394 4.48 -16.07 -16.20
CA LYS A 394 4.63 -17.36 -16.90
C LYS A 394 3.43 -18.30 -16.69
N LYS A 395 2.84 -18.30 -15.49
CA LYS A 395 1.70 -19.17 -15.13
C LYS A 395 0.37 -18.67 -15.71
N HIS A 396 0.21 -17.35 -15.87
CA HIS A 396 -1.03 -16.70 -16.30
C HIS A 396 -0.80 -15.73 -17.48
N PRO A 397 -0.52 -16.25 -18.70
CA PRO A 397 -0.17 -15.43 -19.86
C PRO A 397 -1.33 -14.56 -20.39
N ASP A 398 -2.57 -14.82 -19.96
CA ASP A 398 -3.76 -14.00 -20.26
C ASP A 398 -3.96 -12.82 -19.30
N ALA A 399 -3.19 -12.78 -18.21
CA ALA A 399 -3.09 -11.66 -17.29
C ALA A 399 -1.81 -10.85 -17.52
N ALA A 400 -1.83 -9.61 -17.04
CA ALA A 400 -0.77 -8.63 -17.16
C ALA A 400 -0.28 -8.31 -15.75
N PHE A 401 1.01 -8.52 -15.47
CA PHE A 401 1.60 -8.20 -14.17
C PHE A 401 2.80 -7.30 -14.37
N THR A 402 2.78 -6.17 -13.67
CA THR A 402 3.86 -5.18 -13.69
C THR A 402 4.40 -5.05 -12.27
N TYR A 403 5.65 -5.47 -12.07
CA TYR A 403 6.42 -5.22 -10.86
C TYR A 403 6.93 -3.77 -10.86
N VAL A 404 6.96 -3.10 -9.72
CA VAL A 404 7.27 -1.67 -9.61
C VAL A 404 8.29 -1.42 -8.50
N ASP A 405 9.45 -0.87 -8.88
CA ASP A 405 10.57 -0.61 -7.98
C ASP A 405 10.45 0.74 -7.25
N VAL A 406 9.49 0.82 -6.33
CA VAL A 406 9.34 1.99 -5.45
C VAL A 406 10.47 2.09 -4.42
N TYR A 407 11.20 1.01 -4.11
CA TYR A 407 12.43 1.06 -3.34
C TYR A 407 13.42 2.04 -3.97
N THR A 408 13.73 1.88 -5.26
CA THR A 408 14.68 2.75 -5.96
C THR A 408 14.19 4.20 -6.02
N ALA A 409 12.88 4.43 -6.20
CA ALA A 409 12.29 5.77 -6.14
C ALA A 409 12.44 6.42 -4.75
N LYS A 410 12.03 5.71 -3.68
CA LYS A 410 12.11 6.16 -2.29
C LYS A 410 13.56 6.38 -1.84
N TYR A 411 14.49 5.47 -2.17
CA TYR A 411 15.90 5.58 -1.83
C TYR A 411 16.62 6.69 -2.61
N ARG A 412 16.28 6.92 -3.89
CA ARG A 412 16.78 8.09 -4.65
C ARG A 412 16.37 9.40 -3.97
N LEU A 413 15.12 9.52 -3.52
CA LEU A 413 14.65 10.70 -2.80
C LEU A 413 15.47 10.93 -1.53
N ILE A 414 15.64 9.90 -0.71
CA ILE A 414 16.37 9.97 0.57
C ILE A 414 17.84 10.32 0.35
N SER A 415 18.56 9.55 -0.47
CA SER A 415 20.00 9.75 -0.74
C SER A 415 20.34 11.05 -1.48
N GLN A 416 19.36 11.70 -2.12
CA GLN A 416 19.56 12.94 -2.86
C GLN A 416 18.71 14.12 -2.34
N ALA A 417 18.09 14.00 -1.17
CA ALA A 417 17.11 14.94 -0.62
C ALA A 417 17.52 16.42 -0.78
N LYS A 418 18.71 16.79 -0.31
CA LYS A 418 19.27 18.15 -0.40
C LYS A 418 19.43 18.67 -1.84
N LYS A 419 19.70 17.79 -2.80
CA LYS A 419 19.79 18.16 -4.24
C LYS A 419 18.41 18.33 -4.88
N LEU A 420 17.40 17.67 -4.31
CA LEU A 420 16.00 17.68 -4.75
C LEU A 420 15.15 18.74 -4.04
N GLY A 421 15.76 19.59 -3.19
CA GLY A 421 15.08 20.67 -2.46
C GLY A 421 14.48 20.28 -1.11
N PHE A 422 14.73 19.05 -0.64
CA PHE A 422 14.32 18.58 0.68
C PHE A 422 15.41 18.81 1.73
N ASP A 423 15.01 18.93 2.99
CA ASP A 423 15.87 19.06 4.18
C ASP A 423 16.56 17.69 4.51
N ASP A 424 16.90 17.47 5.79
CA ASP A 424 17.33 16.16 6.29
C ASP A 424 16.22 15.11 6.03
N PRO A 425 16.49 14.03 5.26
CA PRO A 425 15.48 13.06 4.85
C PRO A 425 14.97 12.18 6.00
N LEU A 426 15.78 11.99 7.06
CA LEU A 426 15.42 11.16 8.22
C LEU A 426 14.83 11.99 9.37
N LEU A 427 14.81 13.33 9.27
CA LEU A 427 14.15 14.19 10.26
C LEU A 427 12.66 14.35 9.96
N THR A 428 11.85 13.83 10.88
CA THR A 428 10.39 13.76 10.83
C THR A 428 9.72 15.14 10.89
N CYS A 429 8.75 15.42 10.02
CA CYS A 429 7.99 16.67 10.06
C CYS A 429 7.02 16.75 11.26
N CYS A 430 6.19 15.73 11.45
CA CYS A 430 5.18 15.60 12.50
C CYS A 430 5.61 14.56 13.53
N GLY A 431 6.42 15.00 14.47
CA GLY A 431 6.98 14.15 15.51
C GLY A 431 7.62 14.98 16.61
N HIS A 432 8.21 14.30 17.60
CA HIS A 432 8.68 14.95 18.82
C HIS A 432 9.98 14.32 19.33
N GLY A 433 11.03 15.14 19.45
CA GLY A 433 12.22 14.82 20.24
C GLY A 433 13.16 13.77 19.63
N GLY A 434 14.23 13.44 20.37
CA GLY A 434 15.25 12.50 19.90
C GLY A 434 16.01 12.95 18.64
N ARG A 435 16.79 12.03 18.05
CA ARG A 435 17.66 12.31 16.89
C ARG A 435 16.89 12.60 15.60
N TYR A 436 15.73 11.99 15.43
CA TYR A 436 14.95 11.99 14.17
C TYR A 436 13.67 12.82 14.26
N ASN A 437 13.52 13.64 15.31
CA ASN A 437 12.25 14.27 15.72
C ASN A 437 11.11 13.23 15.86
N PHE A 438 11.38 12.10 16.52
CA PHE A 438 10.50 10.94 16.60
C PHE A 438 10.57 10.28 17.99
N ASP A 439 9.41 9.84 18.49
CA ASP A 439 9.26 9.08 19.73
C ASP A 439 8.41 7.81 19.47
N LEU A 440 8.81 6.67 20.02
CA LEU A 440 8.13 5.38 19.83
C LEU A 440 6.73 5.31 20.45
N ASN A 441 6.42 6.19 21.42
CA ASN A 441 5.18 6.18 22.20
C ASN A 441 4.27 7.37 21.86
N ILE A 442 4.79 8.41 21.19
CA ILE A 442 4.07 9.66 20.92
C ILE A 442 4.12 9.96 19.41
N GLY A 443 3.15 9.43 18.68
CA GLY A 443 2.99 9.70 17.25
C GLY A 443 2.47 11.11 16.91
N CYS A 444 2.45 11.42 15.62
CA CYS A 444 1.88 12.64 15.05
C CYS A 444 0.44 12.89 15.57
N GLY A 445 0.15 14.12 16.01
CA GLY A 445 -1.13 14.48 16.65
C GLY A 445 -1.28 14.02 18.11
N GLY A 446 -0.32 13.26 18.64
CA GLY A 446 -0.26 12.81 20.03
C GLY A 446 -0.07 13.94 21.04
N LYS A 447 -0.20 13.62 22.32
CA LYS A 447 0.11 14.56 23.42
C LYS A 447 1.46 14.23 24.03
N ALA A 448 2.40 15.17 23.98
CA ALA A 448 3.68 15.11 24.68
C ALA A 448 3.64 16.01 25.92
N GLN A 449 4.41 15.66 26.96
CA GLN A 449 4.61 16.54 28.11
C GLN A 449 5.97 17.25 27.96
N VAL A 450 5.93 18.56 27.72
CA VAL A 450 7.12 19.41 27.55
C VAL A 450 7.15 20.42 28.69
N ASN A 451 8.24 20.41 29.48
CA ASN A 451 8.41 21.29 30.65
C ASN A 451 7.19 21.28 31.59
N GLY A 452 6.63 20.09 31.86
CA GLY A 452 5.44 19.89 32.70
C GLY A 452 4.10 20.15 32.00
N THR A 453 4.08 20.79 30.82
CA THR A 453 2.86 21.18 30.10
C THR A 453 2.53 20.18 28.98
N TRP A 454 1.26 19.85 28.81
CA TRP A 454 0.80 19.02 27.69
C TRP A 454 0.72 19.82 26.39
N VAL A 455 1.48 19.41 25.38
CA VAL A 455 1.45 19.97 24.02
C VAL A 455 0.99 18.91 23.03
N VAL A 456 0.33 19.31 21.95
CA VAL A 456 0.03 18.42 20.82
C VAL A 456 1.26 18.36 19.92
N VAL A 457 1.64 17.16 19.49
CA VAL A 457 2.70 16.93 18.51
C VAL A 457 2.20 17.42 17.16
N GLY A 458 2.54 18.68 16.87
CA GLY A 458 2.28 19.33 15.59
C GLY A 458 3.25 18.89 14.51
N ALA A 459 2.99 19.40 13.31
CA ALA A 459 3.86 19.23 12.16
C ALA A 459 4.76 20.47 11.97
N CYS A 460 5.89 20.25 11.32
CA CYS A 460 6.82 21.27 10.88
C CYS A 460 6.14 22.37 10.03
N ASP A 461 6.80 23.53 9.94
CA ASP A 461 6.26 24.72 9.27
C ASP A 461 5.99 24.48 7.78
N ASP A 462 6.90 23.77 7.10
CA ASP A 462 6.87 23.49 5.67
C ASP A 462 7.06 21.98 5.38
N PRO A 463 5.95 21.21 5.34
CA PRO A 463 5.98 19.79 4.98
C PRO A 463 6.54 19.51 3.58
N SER A 464 6.49 20.48 2.65
CA SER A 464 6.96 20.27 1.28
C SER A 464 8.47 20.03 1.17
N LYS A 465 9.23 20.42 2.20
CA LYS A 465 10.68 20.20 2.32
C LYS A 465 11.05 18.93 3.09
N ARG A 466 10.07 18.13 3.56
CA ARG A 466 10.35 16.93 4.36
C ARG A 466 10.05 15.67 3.59
N VAL A 467 10.96 14.69 3.70
CA VAL A 467 10.73 13.35 3.14
C VAL A 467 9.83 12.56 4.08
N SER A 468 10.22 12.43 5.35
CA SER A 468 9.41 11.73 6.37
C SER A 468 8.34 12.64 6.98
N TRP A 469 7.10 12.16 6.95
CA TRP A 469 5.97 12.79 7.62
C TRP A 469 6.00 12.54 9.12
N ASP A 470 5.98 11.28 9.56
CA ASP A 470 5.79 10.88 10.97
C ASP A 470 6.81 9.82 11.47
N GLY A 471 7.92 9.63 10.75
CA GLY A 471 8.94 8.62 11.05
C GLY A 471 8.65 7.23 10.49
N VAL A 472 7.48 7.04 9.86
CA VAL A 472 7.07 5.83 9.13
C VAL A 472 6.71 6.18 7.69
N HIS A 473 5.85 7.18 7.51
CA HIS A 473 5.25 7.55 6.24
C HIS A 473 5.97 8.72 5.57
N PHE A 474 5.70 8.90 4.28
CA PHE A 474 6.21 9.99 3.46
C PHE A 474 5.21 11.14 3.41
N THR A 475 5.70 12.37 3.27
CA THR A 475 4.85 13.54 3.03
C THR A 475 4.18 13.47 1.64
N GLU A 476 3.18 14.31 1.40
CA GLU A 476 2.56 14.47 0.08
C GLU A 476 3.60 14.83 -0.99
N ALA A 477 4.53 15.74 -0.69
CA ALA A 477 5.60 16.13 -1.61
C ALA A 477 6.53 14.95 -1.94
N ALA A 478 6.86 14.14 -0.94
CA ALA A 478 7.66 12.93 -1.12
C ALA A 478 6.90 11.83 -1.88
N ASN A 479 5.61 11.63 -1.60
CA ASN A 479 4.73 10.72 -2.34
C ASN A 479 4.58 11.14 -3.81
N LYS A 480 4.45 12.45 -4.08
CA LYS A 480 4.42 13.01 -5.43
C LYS A 480 5.73 12.74 -6.18
N PHE A 481 6.88 12.95 -5.54
CA PHE A 481 8.16 12.60 -6.13
C PHE A 481 8.26 11.10 -6.46
N VAL A 482 7.86 10.22 -5.53
CA VAL A 482 7.87 8.76 -5.77
C VAL A 482 6.97 8.40 -6.95
N PHE A 483 5.76 8.97 -7.02
CA PHE A 483 4.87 8.80 -8.17
C PHE A 483 5.52 9.27 -9.49
N ASP A 484 6.16 10.44 -9.51
CA ASP A 484 6.82 10.99 -10.70
C ASP A 484 7.99 10.10 -11.20
N GLN A 485 8.63 9.32 -10.32
CA GLN A 485 9.66 8.36 -10.72
C GLN A 485 9.08 7.07 -11.37
N ILE A 486 7.83 6.69 -11.04
CA ILE A 486 7.22 5.43 -11.51
C ILE A 486 6.20 5.63 -12.64
N VAL A 487 5.59 6.81 -12.77
CA VAL A 487 4.51 7.07 -13.74
C VAL A 487 4.93 6.84 -15.20
N ALA A 488 6.19 7.10 -15.54
CA ALA A 488 6.74 6.87 -16.88
C ALA A 488 7.22 5.42 -17.12
N GLY A 489 6.99 4.50 -16.18
CA GLY A 489 7.33 3.08 -16.33
C GLY A 489 8.81 2.72 -16.24
N ALA A 490 9.72 3.68 -16.13
CA ALA A 490 11.17 3.44 -16.11
C ALA A 490 11.66 2.60 -14.91
N LEU A 491 10.88 2.55 -13.82
CA LEU A 491 11.11 1.70 -12.65
C LEU A 491 10.18 0.48 -12.59
N SER A 492 9.55 0.12 -13.71
CA SER A 492 8.65 -1.02 -13.82
C SER A 492 9.27 -2.19 -14.59
N ASP A 493 8.83 -3.41 -14.28
CA ASP A 493 9.13 -4.63 -15.04
C ASP A 493 7.82 -5.35 -15.42
N PRO A 494 7.38 -5.31 -16.69
CA PRO A 494 8.06 -4.67 -17.82
C PRO A 494 7.98 -3.13 -17.75
N PRO A 495 8.85 -2.39 -18.46
CA PRO A 495 8.93 -0.93 -18.37
C PRO A 495 7.75 -0.26 -19.09
N MET A 496 6.70 0.08 -18.34
CA MET A 496 5.46 0.69 -18.86
C MET A 496 4.76 1.55 -17.80
N ALA A 497 4.03 2.57 -18.25
CA ALA A 497 3.25 3.44 -17.38
C ALA A 497 2.07 2.70 -16.72
N PRO A 498 1.50 3.20 -15.60
CA PRO A 498 0.24 2.68 -15.04
C PRO A 498 -0.90 2.67 -16.07
N ARG A 499 -0.93 3.68 -16.96
CA ARG A 499 -1.88 3.78 -18.08
C ARG A 499 -1.65 2.73 -19.17
N GLU A 500 -0.47 2.13 -19.26
CA GLU A 500 -0.12 1.14 -20.28
C GLU A 500 -0.13 -0.30 -19.73
N ALA A 501 -0.46 -0.47 -18.44
CA ALA A 501 -0.34 -1.74 -17.72
C ALA A 501 -1.17 -2.91 -18.30
N CYS A 502 -2.09 -2.65 -19.22
CA CYS A 502 -2.81 -3.71 -19.94
C CYS A 502 -1.97 -4.43 -21.01
N HIS A 503 -0.83 -3.85 -21.40
CA HIS A 503 0.06 -4.35 -22.45
C HIS A 503 1.18 -5.28 -21.94
N SER A 504 1.32 -5.52 -20.62
CA SER A 504 2.24 -6.55 -20.08
C SER A 504 1.78 -8.00 -20.30
N ARG A 505 0.61 -8.22 -20.92
CA ARG A 505 0.11 -9.55 -21.26
C ARG A 505 1.08 -10.28 -22.20
N GLY A 506 1.45 -11.50 -21.83
CA GLY A 506 2.37 -12.33 -22.61
C GLY A 506 3.84 -11.86 -22.64
N VAL A 507 4.20 -10.80 -21.91
CA VAL A 507 5.60 -10.37 -21.78
C VAL A 507 6.31 -11.27 -20.76
N GLN A 508 7.22 -12.12 -21.22
CA GLN A 508 7.88 -13.16 -20.39
C GLN A 508 9.01 -12.64 -19.50
#